data_AF-A0A0N0PE70-F1
#
_entry.id   AF-A0A0N0PE70-F1
#
_cell.length_a   1.000
_cell.length_b   1.000
_cell.length_c   1.000
_cell.angle_alpha   90.00
_cell.angle_beta   90.00
_cell.angle_gamma   90.00
#
_symmetry.space_group_name_H-M   'P 1'
#
loop_
_entity.id
_entity.type
_entity.pdbx_description
1 polymer ?
#
loop_
_entity_poly.entity_id
_entity_poly.type
_entity_poly.pdbx_seq_one_letter_code
_entity_poly.pdbx_strand_id
1 'polypeptide(L)'
;MSNKNLINNRTEENLSFSSLSKEFVANYHRIFTELVDEALARIPYLDSIEIKNRIKKMAGYYALAEKPILAELFLYAYEMLEEHKNYNEVKKRQAYALACVMEMGTSYFLIIDDMEDDSKIRRGKLCWHLLPDTGPLSWNDASAGQHHDISTSEKQNYKNFTMDQYKKIAELKTALPAIKAPIILALILANKDTNEAKQQVHDVCNDIGVLIQIKNDLMDMYRSNDSDLKSSTDIQKGRCSWLAVKALEMCNIEQQRIFQENYGNCDESCVQKIQELYNTLQLQQIYEVERQRRHENFLRKINELPPNAIPSADIYKKLVSLIEKFKLA
;
A
#
# COMPACT_ATOMS: atom_id res chain seq x y z
N MET A 1 -29.24 -6.54 -45.71
CA MET A 1 -27.79 -6.58 -45.97
C MET A 1 -27.31 -5.13 -45.87
N SER A 2 -26.42 -4.67 -45.00
CA SER A 2 -25.38 -5.28 -44.18
C SER A 2 -25.24 -4.42 -42.92
N ASN A 3 -25.44 -5.00 -41.73
CA ASN A 3 -25.17 -4.34 -40.45
C ASN A 3 -24.49 -5.31 -39.46
N LYS A 4 -23.80 -6.32 -40.01
CA LYS A 4 -23.07 -7.35 -39.25
C LYS A 4 -21.53 -7.20 -39.31
N ASN A 5 -21.01 -6.23 -40.07
CA ASN A 5 -19.56 -6.07 -40.26
C ASN A 5 -18.90 -4.98 -39.39
N LEU A 6 -19.65 -4.29 -38.53
CA LEU A 6 -19.08 -3.25 -37.65
C LEU A 6 -18.85 -3.71 -36.20
N ILE A 7 -19.39 -4.87 -35.80
CA ILE A 7 -19.23 -5.40 -34.43
C ILE A 7 -18.02 -6.35 -34.33
N ASN A 8 -17.60 -6.98 -35.43
CA ASN A 8 -16.49 -7.95 -35.42
C ASN A 8 -15.08 -7.32 -35.50
N ASN A 9 -14.94 -6.06 -35.92
CA ASN A 9 -13.61 -5.45 -36.04
C ASN A 9 -13.02 -4.95 -34.70
N ARG A 10 -13.83 -4.81 -33.64
CA ARG A 10 -13.31 -4.41 -32.31
C ARG A 10 -12.79 -5.58 -31.48
N THR A 11 -13.06 -6.82 -31.86
CA THR A 11 -12.65 -7.99 -31.07
C THR A 11 -11.30 -8.54 -31.50
N GLU A 12 -10.90 -8.40 -32.77
CA GLU A 12 -9.60 -8.90 -33.25
C GLU A 12 -8.45 -7.90 -33.07
N GLU A 13 -8.69 -6.58 -33.11
CA GLU A 13 -7.68 -5.57 -32.75
C GLU A 13 -7.44 -5.49 -31.23
N ASN A 14 -8.44 -5.83 -30.40
CA ASN A 14 -8.29 -5.93 -28.94
C ASN A 14 -7.56 -7.19 -28.46
N LEU A 15 -7.19 -8.10 -29.38
CA LEU A 15 -6.43 -9.32 -29.10
C LEU A 15 -4.91 -9.14 -29.31
N SER A 16 -4.43 -7.91 -29.50
CA SER A 16 -3.01 -7.57 -29.70
C SER A 16 -2.51 -6.46 -28.77
N PHE A 17 -2.92 -6.44 -27.49
CA PHE A 17 -2.09 -5.86 -26.43
C PHE A 17 -1.37 -6.97 -25.67
N SER A 18 -0.06 -7.07 -25.95
CA SER A 18 0.84 -7.98 -25.26
C SER A 18 1.09 -7.48 -23.85
N SER A 19 0.53 -8.18 -22.87
CA SER A 19 1.25 -8.67 -21.70
C SER A 19 2.17 -7.71 -20.94
N LEU A 20 2.09 -6.37 -20.99
CA LEU A 20 3.14 -5.51 -20.41
C LEU A 20 3.38 -5.82 -18.93
N SER A 21 2.28 -5.84 -18.18
CA SER A 21 2.25 -6.22 -16.76
C SER A 21 2.60 -7.70 -16.56
N LYS A 22 2.10 -8.61 -17.41
CA LYS A 22 2.37 -10.05 -17.31
C LYS A 22 3.84 -10.41 -17.57
N GLU A 23 4.44 -9.82 -18.60
CA GLU A 23 5.84 -9.95 -18.99
C GLU A 23 6.74 -9.38 -17.89
N PHE A 24 6.39 -8.20 -17.37
CA PHE A 24 7.11 -7.61 -16.24
C PHE A 24 7.08 -8.53 -15.03
N VAL A 25 5.90 -9.00 -14.62
CA VAL A 25 5.75 -9.91 -13.46
C VAL A 25 6.54 -11.20 -13.68
N ALA A 26 6.49 -11.79 -14.89
CA ALA A 26 7.22 -13.01 -15.22
C ALA A 26 8.76 -12.83 -15.19
N ASN A 27 9.24 -11.61 -15.46
CA ASN A 27 10.66 -11.30 -15.53
C ASN A 27 11.12 -10.33 -14.43
N TYR A 28 10.32 -10.14 -13.37
CA TYR A 28 10.46 -9.01 -12.45
C TYR A 28 11.84 -8.93 -11.82
N HIS A 29 12.34 -10.05 -11.27
CA HIS A 29 13.65 -10.11 -10.64
C HIS A 29 14.78 -9.70 -11.61
N ARG A 30 14.73 -10.19 -12.85
CA ARG A 30 15.72 -9.89 -13.88
C ARG A 30 15.66 -8.41 -14.27
N ILE A 31 14.47 -7.92 -14.62
CA ILE A 31 14.24 -6.52 -15.03
C ILE A 31 14.68 -5.56 -13.92
N PHE A 32 14.30 -5.83 -12.67
CA PHE A 32 14.65 -5.01 -11.51
C PHE A 32 16.17 -4.96 -11.31
N THR A 33 16.82 -6.12 -11.32
CA THR A 33 18.28 -6.21 -11.09
C THR A 33 19.05 -5.51 -12.21
N GLU A 34 18.68 -5.73 -13.47
CA GLU A 34 19.28 -5.06 -14.62
C GLU A 34 19.13 -3.54 -14.54
N LEU A 35 17.92 -3.03 -14.24
CA LEU A 35 17.67 -1.59 -14.15
C LEU A 35 18.46 -0.92 -13.02
N VAL A 36 18.53 -1.55 -11.84
CA VAL A 36 19.31 -1.02 -10.71
C VAL A 36 20.80 -1.04 -11.06
N ASP A 37 21.29 -2.09 -11.68
CA ASP A 37 22.70 -2.23 -12.08
C ASP A 37 23.08 -1.17 -13.12
N GLU A 38 22.26 -1.00 -14.14
CA GLU A 38 22.42 0.04 -15.17
C GLU A 38 22.38 1.45 -14.56
N ALA A 39 21.47 1.71 -13.62
CA ALA A 39 21.36 3.01 -12.95
C ALA A 39 22.63 3.31 -12.15
N LEU A 40 23.12 2.36 -11.36
CA LEU A 40 24.35 2.53 -10.57
C LEU A 40 25.61 2.64 -11.43
N ALA A 41 25.63 2.01 -12.61
CA ALA A 41 26.73 2.16 -13.57
C ALA A 41 26.79 3.55 -14.22
N ARG A 42 25.67 4.30 -14.24
CA ARG A 42 25.57 5.64 -14.81
C ARG A 42 25.91 6.77 -13.83
N ILE A 43 26.18 6.47 -12.57
CA ILE A 43 26.52 7.49 -11.55
C ILE A 43 28.05 7.61 -11.47
N PRO A 44 28.65 8.64 -12.09
CA PRO A 44 30.10 8.70 -12.28
C PRO A 44 30.90 9.02 -11.02
N TYR A 45 30.24 9.51 -9.96
CA TYR A 45 30.86 9.86 -8.68
C TYR A 45 30.65 8.80 -7.60
N LEU A 46 29.90 7.74 -7.92
CA LEU A 46 29.67 6.62 -7.02
C LEU A 46 30.62 5.50 -7.44
N ASP A 47 31.85 5.50 -6.94
CA ASP A 47 32.86 4.51 -7.35
C ASP A 47 33.03 3.36 -6.34
N SER A 48 32.49 3.51 -5.13
CA SER A 48 32.57 2.47 -4.11
C SER A 48 31.67 1.29 -4.45
N ILE A 49 32.31 0.14 -4.73
CA ILE A 49 31.64 -1.15 -4.95
C ILE A 49 30.82 -1.54 -3.71
N GLU A 50 31.34 -1.28 -2.52
CA GLU A 50 30.67 -1.55 -1.26
C GLU A 50 29.36 -0.77 -1.14
N ILE A 51 29.40 0.55 -1.42
CA ILE A 51 28.20 1.40 -1.37
C ILE A 51 27.20 0.97 -2.45
N LYS A 52 27.67 0.65 -3.67
CA LYS A 52 26.79 0.11 -4.73
C LYS A 52 26.10 -1.16 -4.29
N ASN A 53 26.85 -2.10 -3.70
CA ASN A 53 26.28 -3.36 -3.20
C ASN A 53 25.26 -3.12 -2.08
N ARG A 54 25.53 -2.17 -1.17
CA ARG A 54 24.59 -1.77 -0.12
C ARG A 54 23.30 -1.18 -0.70
N ILE A 55 23.40 -0.29 -1.70
CA ILE A 55 22.23 0.28 -2.39
C ILE A 55 21.42 -0.81 -3.10
N LYS A 56 22.08 -1.72 -3.84
CA LYS A 56 21.41 -2.86 -4.50
C LYS A 56 20.65 -3.72 -3.48
N LYS A 57 21.33 -4.06 -2.38
CA LYS A 57 20.76 -4.87 -1.30
C LYS A 57 19.54 -4.18 -0.69
N MET A 58 19.63 -2.89 -0.37
CA MET A 58 18.52 -2.10 0.18
C MET A 58 17.34 -2.01 -0.80
N ALA A 59 17.62 -1.63 -2.05
CA ALA A 59 16.61 -1.48 -3.10
C ALA A 59 15.81 -2.77 -3.32
N GLY A 60 16.50 -3.92 -3.36
CA GLY A 60 15.86 -5.22 -3.58
C GLY A 60 15.29 -5.89 -2.34
N TYR A 61 15.57 -5.41 -1.11
CA TYR A 61 15.38 -6.21 0.11
C TYR A 61 13.94 -6.68 0.31
N TYR A 62 12.99 -5.74 0.35
CA TYR A 62 11.56 -6.06 0.34
C TYR A 62 10.95 -6.03 -1.04
N ALA A 63 11.46 -5.20 -1.96
CA ALA A 63 10.93 -5.10 -3.32
C ALA A 63 10.93 -6.45 -4.05
N LEU A 64 11.95 -7.29 -3.85
CA LEU A 64 12.05 -8.62 -4.47
C LEU A 64 11.53 -9.75 -3.59
N ALA A 65 11.09 -9.47 -2.35
CA ALA A 65 10.60 -10.49 -1.42
C ALA A 65 9.18 -10.97 -1.75
N GLU A 66 8.40 -10.18 -2.48
CA GLU A 66 7.01 -10.48 -2.83
C GLU A 66 6.75 -10.25 -4.32
N LYS A 67 5.53 -10.61 -4.76
CA LYS A 67 5.08 -10.28 -6.11
C LYS A 67 4.91 -8.76 -6.24
N PRO A 68 5.22 -8.17 -7.41
CA PRO A 68 5.19 -6.72 -7.62
C PRO A 68 3.77 -6.25 -7.92
N ILE A 69 2.88 -6.30 -6.92
CA ILE A 69 1.43 -6.05 -7.08
C ILE A 69 1.17 -4.61 -7.56
N LEU A 70 1.91 -3.63 -7.02
CA LEU A 70 1.72 -2.21 -7.33
C LEU A 70 2.21 -1.89 -8.72
N ALA A 71 3.38 -2.43 -9.08
CA ALA A 71 3.89 -2.36 -10.44
C ALA A 71 2.97 -3.07 -11.45
N GLU A 72 2.38 -4.23 -11.10
CA GLU A 72 1.42 -4.92 -11.97
C GLU A 72 0.19 -4.03 -12.26
N LEU A 73 -0.36 -3.37 -11.22
CA LEU A 73 -1.48 -2.44 -11.36
C LEU A 73 -1.11 -1.22 -12.19
N PHE A 74 0.03 -0.58 -11.91
CA PHE A 74 0.52 0.57 -12.66
C PHE A 74 0.71 0.24 -14.14
N LEU A 75 1.36 -0.87 -14.46
CA LEU A 75 1.62 -1.27 -15.85
C LEU A 75 0.33 -1.61 -16.59
N TYR A 76 -0.62 -2.27 -15.92
CA TYR A 76 -1.95 -2.51 -16.50
C TYR A 76 -2.70 -1.19 -16.77
N ALA A 77 -2.69 -0.26 -15.80
CA ALA A 77 -3.33 1.03 -15.95
C ALA A 77 -2.69 1.84 -17.09
N TYR A 78 -1.36 1.84 -17.20
CA TYR A 78 -0.65 2.54 -18.26
C TYR A 78 -1.00 1.96 -19.64
N GLU A 79 -1.01 0.63 -19.78
CA GLU A 79 -1.39 -0.06 -21.02
C GLU A 79 -2.82 0.30 -21.47
N MET A 80 -3.77 0.41 -20.52
CA MET A 80 -5.15 0.82 -20.82
C MET A 80 -5.30 2.30 -21.16
N LEU A 81 -4.38 3.16 -20.68
CA LEU A 81 -4.45 4.60 -20.88
C LEU A 81 -3.69 5.06 -22.13
N GLU A 82 -2.63 4.37 -22.53
CA GLU A 82 -1.81 4.75 -23.67
C GLU A 82 -2.46 4.37 -25.01
N GLU A 83 -2.24 5.19 -26.04
CA GLU A 83 -2.67 4.82 -27.39
C GLU A 83 -1.63 3.89 -28.05
N HIS A 84 -2.08 2.80 -28.68
CA HIS A 84 -1.20 1.82 -29.34
C HIS A 84 -0.12 2.44 -30.22
N LYS A 85 -0.46 3.48 -30.98
CA LYS A 85 0.47 4.16 -31.90
C LYS A 85 1.64 4.87 -31.19
N ASN A 86 1.48 5.19 -29.91
CA ASN A 86 2.50 5.85 -29.10
C ASN A 86 3.44 4.85 -28.41
N TYR A 87 3.09 3.56 -28.42
CA TYR A 87 3.84 2.52 -27.74
C TYR A 87 5.11 2.14 -28.52
N ASN A 88 6.24 2.08 -27.82
CA ASN A 88 7.53 1.65 -28.35
C ASN A 88 8.46 1.18 -27.21
N GLU A 89 9.61 0.63 -27.56
CA GLU A 89 10.59 0.11 -26.58
C GLU A 89 11.10 1.17 -25.59
N VAL A 90 11.16 2.44 -25.97
CA VAL A 90 11.55 3.53 -25.07
C VAL A 90 10.47 3.74 -24.01
N LYS A 91 9.20 3.82 -24.42
CA LYS A 91 8.05 3.95 -23.52
C LYS A 91 7.88 2.72 -22.62
N LYS A 92 8.07 1.52 -23.17
CA LYS A 92 8.12 0.26 -22.39
C LYS A 92 9.18 0.34 -21.30
N ARG A 93 10.41 0.73 -21.65
CA ARG A 93 11.51 0.86 -20.68
C ARG A 93 11.23 1.93 -19.62
N GLN A 94 10.65 3.07 -19.99
CA GLN A 94 10.23 4.11 -19.04
C GLN A 94 9.18 3.58 -18.06
N ALA A 95 8.17 2.85 -18.55
CA ALA A 95 7.17 2.23 -17.70
C ALA A 95 7.80 1.20 -16.74
N TYR A 96 8.69 0.32 -17.22
CA TYR A 96 9.38 -0.64 -16.35
C TYR A 96 10.27 0.03 -15.30
N ALA A 97 10.97 1.11 -15.66
CA ALA A 97 11.75 1.88 -14.70
C ALA A 97 10.86 2.49 -13.61
N LEU A 98 9.73 3.10 -13.97
CA LEU A 98 8.78 3.65 -13.00
C LEU A 98 8.17 2.56 -12.12
N ALA A 99 7.83 1.40 -12.68
CA ALA A 99 7.34 0.25 -11.93
C ALA A 99 8.36 -0.23 -10.87
N CYS A 100 9.64 -0.33 -11.23
CA CYS A 100 10.70 -0.67 -10.27
C CYS A 100 10.89 0.42 -9.19
N VAL A 101 10.87 1.69 -9.56
CA VAL A 101 10.99 2.82 -8.62
C VAL A 101 9.83 2.82 -7.62
N MET A 102 8.61 2.47 -8.05
CA MET A 102 7.47 2.33 -7.15
C MET A 102 7.68 1.23 -6.12
N GLU A 103 8.08 0.02 -6.55
CA GLU A 103 8.34 -1.09 -5.62
C GLU A 103 9.50 -0.79 -4.67
N MET A 104 10.53 -0.07 -5.14
CA MET A 104 11.61 0.46 -4.30
C MET A 104 11.07 1.46 -3.27
N GLY A 105 10.19 2.38 -3.67
CA GLY A 105 9.56 3.34 -2.78
C GLY A 105 8.73 2.66 -1.70
N THR A 106 7.95 1.63 -2.05
CA THR A 106 7.21 0.83 -1.06
C THR A 106 8.14 0.06 -0.13
N SER A 107 9.18 -0.59 -0.67
CA SER A 107 10.22 -1.26 0.13
C SER A 107 10.85 -0.30 1.13
N TYR A 108 11.17 0.90 0.67
CA TYR A 108 11.69 1.98 1.49
C TYR A 108 10.71 2.37 2.61
N PHE A 109 9.44 2.65 2.31
CA PHE A 109 8.44 2.97 3.34
C PHE A 109 8.32 1.88 4.42
N LEU A 110 8.34 0.60 4.03
CA LEU A 110 8.27 -0.51 4.98
C LEU A 110 9.51 -0.60 5.88
N ILE A 111 10.70 -0.25 5.37
CA ILE A 111 11.93 -0.20 6.18
C ILE A 111 11.78 0.83 7.30
N ILE A 112 11.19 1.98 7.00
CA ILE A 112 10.95 3.06 7.98
C ILE A 112 9.93 2.61 9.02
N ASP A 113 8.78 2.09 8.57
CA ASP A 113 7.70 1.61 9.43
C ASP A 113 8.25 0.58 10.43
N ASP A 114 9.03 -0.38 9.93
CA ASP A 114 9.64 -1.40 10.77
C ASP A 114 10.60 -0.82 11.82
N MET A 115 11.43 0.15 11.44
CA MET A 115 12.36 0.80 12.36
C MET A 115 11.67 1.52 13.50
N GLU A 116 10.60 2.25 13.17
CA GLU A 116 9.93 3.08 14.15
C GLU A 116 9.04 2.28 15.08
N ASP A 117 8.45 1.21 14.56
CA ASP A 117 7.69 0.26 15.36
C ASP A 117 8.58 -0.68 16.18
N ASP A 118 9.90 -0.66 15.99
CA ASP A 118 10.82 -1.65 16.56
C ASP A 118 10.38 -3.08 16.18
N SER A 119 9.90 -3.21 14.93
CA SER A 119 9.40 -4.46 14.39
C SER A 119 10.54 -5.45 14.15
N LYS A 120 10.27 -6.74 14.37
CA LYS A 120 11.28 -7.79 14.27
C LYS A 120 11.33 -8.47 12.91
N ILE A 121 10.15 -8.71 12.34
CA ILE A 121 9.98 -9.51 11.13
C ILE A 121 9.03 -8.79 10.17
N ARG A 122 9.36 -8.82 8.88
CA ARG A 122 8.54 -8.31 7.78
C ARG A 122 8.73 -9.18 6.54
N ARG A 123 7.63 -9.62 5.93
CA ARG A 123 7.66 -10.45 4.70
C ARG A 123 8.52 -11.71 4.87
N GLY A 124 8.50 -12.33 6.05
CA GLY A 124 9.29 -13.53 6.33
C GLY A 124 10.79 -13.30 6.52
N LYS A 125 11.22 -12.03 6.60
CA LYS A 125 12.63 -11.64 6.78
C LYS A 125 12.79 -10.80 8.05
N LEU A 126 14.00 -10.79 8.61
CA LEU A 126 14.37 -9.82 9.66
C LEU A 126 14.18 -8.40 9.13
N CYS A 127 13.65 -7.51 9.97
CA CYS A 127 13.51 -6.11 9.62
C CYS A 127 14.86 -5.47 9.31
N TRP A 128 14.91 -4.54 8.35
CA TRP A 128 16.16 -3.98 7.80
C TRP A 128 17.15 -3.48 8.87
N HIS A 129 16.65 -2.83 9.92
CA HIS A 129 17.47 -2.29 11.01
C HIS A 129 18.04 -3.35 11.98
N LEU A 130 17.58 -4.60 11.88
CA LEU A 130 18.08 -5.73 12.66
C LEU A 130 19.14 -6.54 11.92
N LEU A 131 19.47 -6.19 10.68
CA LEU A 131 20.55 -6.84 9.95
C LEU A 131 21.91 -6.46 10.56
N PRO A 132 22.87 -7.41 10.69
CA PRO A 132 24.15 -7.15 11.36
C PRO A 132 24.98 -6.01 10.74
N ASP A 133 24.74 -5.69 9.47
CA ASP A 133 25.50 -4.71 8.69
C ASP A 133 24.80 -3.36 8.51
N THR A 134 23.57 -3.15 9.04
CA THR A 134 22.83 -1.88 8.85
C THR A 134 23.09 -0.88 9.97
N GLY A 135 22.92 -1.30 11.24
CA GLY A 135 23.27 -0.52 12.43
C GLY A 135 22.55 0.84 12.55
N PRO A 136 23.09 1.80 13.33
CA PRO A 136 22.49 3.13 13.57
C PRO A 136 22.32 4.02 12.32
N LEU A 137 22.88 3.63 11.17
CA LEU A 137 22.83 4.40 9.92
C LEU A 137 21.45 4.37 9.25
N SER A 138 20.56 3.49 9.67
CA SER A 138 19.23 3.32 9.07
C SER A 138 18.32 4.54 9.23
N TRP A 139 18.59 5.41 10.21
CA TRP A 139 17.81 6.64 10.48
C TRP A 139 18.02 7.73 9.44
N ASN A 140 19.18 7.77 8.79
CA ASN A 140 19.50 8.79 7.78
C ASN A 140 18.75 8.54 6.46
N ASP A 141 18.01 7.44 6.37
CA ASP A 141 17.43 6.99 5.13
C ASP A 141 16.04 7.63 4.86
N ALA A 142 15.22 8.15 5.81
CA ALA A 142 13.84 8.54 5.44
C ALA A 142 12.95 9.53 6.24
N SER A 143 11.85 10.02 5.59
CA SER A 143 10.94 11.06 6.12
C SER A 143 9.46 11.14 5.63
N ALA A 144 8.72 12.08 6.26
CA ALA A 144 7.47 12.79 5.96
C ALA A 144 6.10 12.16 6.32
N GLY A 145 5.56 11.18 5.58
CA GLY A 145 4.20 10.65 5.85
C GLY A 145 4.08 10.03 7.25
N GLN A 146 5.18 9.42 7.66
CA GLN A 146 5.39 8.80 8.96
C GLN A 146 5.42 9.81 10.13
N HIS A 147 5.84 11.05 9.87
CA HIS A 147 5.82 12.12 10.87
C HIS A 147 4.40 12.46 11.34
N HIS A 148 3.39 12.30 10.47
CA HIS A 148 2.00 12.55 10.88
C HIS A 148 1.46 11.46 11.82
N ASP A 149 1.79 10.19 11.57
CA ASP A 149 1.40 9.06 12.43
C ASP A 149 2.04 9.19 13.83
N ILE A 150 3.32 9.53 13.88
CA ILE A 150 4.05 9.81 15.12
C ILE A 150 3.43 10.99 15.86
N SER A 151 3.32 12.17 15.22
CA SER A 151 2.87 13.39 15.89
C SER A 151 1.42 13.30 16.41
N THR A 152 0.58 12.49 15.78
CA THR A 152 -0.76 12.18 16.29
C THR A 152 -0.72 11.27 17.53
N SER A 153 0.24 10.33 17.58
CA SER A 153 0.40 9.36 18.68
C SER A 153 1.24 9.90 19.85
N GLU A 154 1.99 10.97 19.64
CA GLU A 154 2.83 11.60 20.66
C GLU A 154 2.01 12.10 21.87
N LYS A 155 2.52 11.81 23.07
CA LYS A 155 1.99 12.22 24.40
C LYS A 155 0.71 11.53 24.88
N GLN A 156 0.26 10.43 24.24
CA GLN A 156 -0.95 9.70 24.66
C GLN A 156 -2.18 10.62 24.82
N ASN A 157 -2.26 11.70 24.04
CA ASN A 157 -3.40 12.61 24.09
C ASN A 157 -4.55 12.02 23.29
N TYR A 158 -5.26 11.07 23.89
CA TYR A 158 -6.36 10.33 23.27
C TYR A 158 -7.51 11.21 22.75
N LYS A 159 -7.56 12.50 23.10
CA LYS A 159 -8.50 13.46 22.48
C LYS A 159 -8.27 13.64 20.98
N ASN A 160 -7.07 13.31 20.49
CA ASN A 160 -6.72 13.34 19.08
C ASN A 160 -7.13 12.06 18.32
N PHE A 161 -7.53 11.00 19.03
CA PHE A 161 -7.90 9.72 18.43
C PHE A 161 -9.34 9.80 17.91
N THR A 162 -9.51 10.48 16.78
CA THR A 162 -10.79 10.65 16.10
C THR A 162 -10.77 9.94 14.76
N MET A 163 -11.94 9.50 14.30
CA MET A 163 -12.07 8.90 12.98
C MET A 163 -11.59 9.80 11.85
N ASP A 164 -11.64 11.12 12.02
CA ASP A 164 -11.16 12.06 11.02
C ASP A 164 -9.63 12.15 10.98
N GLN A 165 -8.96 12.09 12.13
CA GLN A 165 -7.49 11.97 12.15
C GLN A 165 -7.04 10.60 11.62
N TYR A 166 -7.71 9.53 12.04
CA TYR A 166 -7.43 8.19 11.54
C TYR A 166 -7.59 8.09 10.02
N LYS A 167 -8.67 8.64 9.43
CA LYS A 167 -8.85 8.68 7.98
C LYS A 167 -7.70 9.42 7.27
N LYS A 168 -7.16 10.50 7.85
CA LYS A 168 -6.01 11.21 7.28
C LYS A 168 -4.74 10.36 7.33
N ILE A 169 -4.50 9.65 8.42
CA ILE A 169 -3.38 8.70 8.53
C ILE A 169 -3.54 7.59 7.48
N ALA A 170 -4.69 6.92 7.43
CA ALA A 170 -4.97 5.86 6.46
C ALA A 170 -4.82 6.35 5.01
N GLU A 171 -5.26 7.58 4.73
CA GLU A 171 -5.12 8.22 3.42
C GLU A 171 -3.65 8.42 3.03
N LEU A 172 -2.86 9.04 3.90
CA LEU A 172 -1.47 9.42 3.60
C LEU A 172 -0.48 8.25 3.70
N LYS A 173 -0.64 7.39 4.73
CA LYS A 173 0.26 6.26 5.00
C LYS A 173 0.03 5.10 4.04
N THR A 174 -1.22 4.88 3.62
CA THR A 174 -1.60 3.63 2.95
C THR A 174 -2.35 3.85 1.64
N ALA A 175 -3.47 4.57 1.63
CA ALA A 175 -4.30 4.69 0.43
C ALA A 175 -3.57 5.39 -0.73
N LEU A 176 -2.88 6.50 -0.44
CA LEU A 176 -2.12 7.25 -1.42
C LEU A 176 -0.99 6.41 -2.05
N PRO A 177 -0.02 5.86 -1.29
CA PRO A 177 1.09 5.11 -1.87
C PRO A 177 0.68 3.73 -2.43
N ALA A 178 -0.21 3.00 -1.75
CA ALA A 178 -0.51 1.60 -2.11
C ALA A 178 -1.66 1.44 -3.12
N ILE A 179 -2.48 2.48 -3.36
CA ILE A 179 -3.66 2.36 -4.24
C ILE A 179 -3.74 3.49 -5.26
N LYS A 180 -3.64 4.75 -4.83
CA LYS A 180 -3.86 5.91 -5.71
C LYS A 180 -2.64 6.19 -6.59
N ALA A 181 -1.44 6.12 -6.03
CA ALA A 181 -0.18 6.44 -6.74
C ALA A 181 0.06 5.58 -8.00
N PRO A 182 -0.16 4.25 -8.01
CA PRO A 182 -0.05 3.45 -9.25
C PRO A 182 -0.91 3.96 -10.39
N ILE A 183 -2.15 4.36 -10.11
CA ILE A 183 -3.09 4.81 -11.14
C ILE A 183 -2.74 6.25 -11.56
N ILE A 184 -2.37 7.12 -10.62
CA ILE A 184 -1.95 8.50 -10.91
C ILE A 184 -0.67 8.55 -11.73
N LEU A 185 0.33 7.72 -11.41
CA LEU A 185 1.58 7.64 -12.19
C LEU A 185 1.32 7.14 -13.61
N ALA A 186 0.38 6.19 -13.78
CA ALA A 186 -0.04 5.75 -15.10
C ALA A 186 -0.72 6.87 -15.89
N LEU A 187 -1.58 7.67 -15.25
CA LEU A 187 -2.19 8.87 -15.85
C LEU A 187 -1.13 9.88 -16.28
N ILE A 188 -0.14 10.17 -15.42
CA ILE A 188 0.95 11.11 -15.73
C ILE A 188 1.76 10.60 -16.93
N LEU A 189 2.17 9.32 -16.91
CA LEU A 189 2.98 8.75 -17.99
C LEU A 189 2.25 8.74 -19.34
N ALA A 190 0.92 8.55 -19.31
CA ALA A 190 0.05 8.61 -20.48
C ALA A 190 -0.39 10.04 -20.86
N ASN A 191 0.04 11.08 -20.12
CA ASN A 191 -0.38 12.47 -20.28
C ASN A 191 -1.92 12.68 -20.18
N LYS A 192 -2.55 12.02 -19.21
CA LYS A 192 -4.01 12.04 -18.95
C LYS A 192 -4.36 12.47 -17.52
N ASP A 193 -3.44 13.12 -16.80
CA ASP A 193 -3.54 13.45 -15.37
C ASP A 193 -4.31 14.76 -15.07
N THR A 194 -5.48 14.93 -15.68
CA THR A 194 -6.35 16.09 -15.38
C THR A 194 -6.78 16.09 -13.91
N ASN A 195 -7.21 17.26 -13.40
CA ASN A 195 -7.68 17.35 -12.01
C ASN A 195 -8.91 16.49 -11.78
N GLU A 196 -9.79 16.38 -12.78
CA GLU A 196 -10.97 15.51 -12.76
C GLU A 196 -10.57 14.03 -12.68
N ALA A 197 -9.57 13.61 -13.47
CA ALA A 197 -9.07 12.23 -13.43
C ALA A 197 -8.45 11.88 -12.07
N LYS A 198 -7.65 12.79 -11.49
CA LYS A 198 -7.07 12.62 -10.14
C LYS A 198 -8.13 12.59 -9.06
N GLN A 199 -9.14 13.47 -9.15
CA GLN A 199 -10.28 13.49 -8.23
C GLN A 199 -11.09 12.21 -8.31
N GLN A 200 -11.33 11.68 -9.52
CA GLN A 200 -12.00 10.41 -9.71
C GLN A 200 -11.23 9.25 -9.04
N VAL A 201 -9.90 9.18 -9.21
CA VAL A 201 -9.06 8.20 -8.51
C VAL A 201 -9.20 8.34 -6.99
N HIS A 202 -9.15 9.57 -6.48
CA HIS A 202 -9.33 9.83 -5.06
C HIS A 202 -10.67 9.28 -4.57
N ASP A 203 -11.78 9.61 -5.23
CA ASP A 203 -13.13 9.31 -4.77
C ASP A 203 -13.48 7.83 -4.87
N VAL A 204 -13.04 7.18 -5.96
CA VAL A 204 -13.23 5.74 -6.16
C VAL A 204 -12.38 4.94 -5.17
N CYS A 205 -11.09 5.26 -5.04
CA CYS A 205 -10.16 4.44 -4.26
C CYS A 205 -10.15 4.72 -2.73
N ASN A 206 -10.82 5.78 -2.26
CA ASN A 206 -10.78 6.16 -0.84
C ASN A 206 -11.27 5.04 0.10
N ASP A 207 -12.42 4.43 -0.21
CA ASP A 207 -13.02 3.45 0.69
C ASP A 207 -12.18 2.18 0.81
N ILE A 208 -11.59 1.73 -0.30
CA ILE A 208 -10.75 0.54 -0.31
C ILE A 208 -9.38 0.79 0.34
N GLY A 209 -8.79 1.99 0.15
CA GLY A 209 -7.55 2.37 0.82
C GLY A 209 -7.70 2.43 2.35
N VAL A 210 -8.79 3.03 2.84
CA VAL A 210 -9.12 3.02 4.28
C VAL A 210 -9.34 1.60 4.78
N LEU A 211 -10.02 0.74 4.01
CA LEU A 211 -10.27 -0.64 4.39
C LEU A 211 -8.97 -1.46 4.55
N ILE A 212 -7.99 -1.26 3.67
CA ILE A 212 -6.68 -1.91 3.77
C ILE A 212 -5.96 -1.51 5.06
N GLN A 213 -6.00 -0.22 5.45
CA GLN A 213 -5.43 0.21 6.74
C GLN A 213 -6.17 -0.43 7.92
N ILE A 214 -7.51 -0.43 7.91
CA ILE A 214 -8.30 -1.06 8.98
C ILE A 214 -7.93 -2.54 9.13
N LYS A 215 -7.78 -3.24 8.00
CA LYS A 215 -7.36 -4.63 7.99
C LYS A 215 -5.95 -4.79 8.56
N ASN A 216 -5.00 -3.91 8.22
CA ASN A 216 -3.67 -3.94 8.82
C ASN A 216 -3.74 -3.83 10.36
N ASP A 217 -4.45 -2.83 10.88
CA ASP A 217 -4.60 -2.61 12.32
C ASP A 217 -5.25 -3.81 13.03
N LEU A 218 -6.24 -4.44 12.38
CA LEU A 218 -6.89 -5.65 12.90
C LEU A 218 -5.96 -6.86 12.90
N MET A 219 -5.15 -7.02 11.83
CA MET A 219 -4.15 -8.08 11.75
C MET A 219 -3.05 -7.90 12.80
N ASP A 220 -2.74 -6.66 13.16
CA ASP A 220 -1.82 -6.37 14.26
C ASP A 220 -2.45 -6.80 15.60
N MET A 221 -3.77 -6.75 15.80
CA MET A 221 -4.37 -7.21 17.06
C MET A 221 -4.38 -8.73 17.30
N TYR A 222 -4.66 -9.55 16.27
CA TYR A 222 -4.98 -10.98 16.42
C TYR A 222 -3.86 -11.96 16.06
N ARG A 223 -2.69 -11.51 15.59
CA ARG A 223 -1.59 -12.43 15.25
C ARG A 223 -0.97 -13.01 16.53
N SER A 224 -1.18 -14.32 16.71
CA SER A 224 -0.46 -15.15 17.67
C SER A 224 1.04 -15.18 17.34
N ASN A 225 1.85 -15.54 18.33
CA ASN A 225 3.32 -15.70 18.29
C ASN A 225 3.88 -16.64 17.19
N ASP A 226 3.05 -17.12 16.25
CA ASP A 226 3.34 -18.24 15.34
C ASP A 226 3.22 -17.89 13.84
N SER A 227 3.00 -16.62 13.49
CA SER A 227 3.14 -16.19 12.09
C SER A 227 4.42 -15.39 11.91
N ASP A 228 5.45 -16.02 11.34
CA ASP A 228 6.78 -15.47 10.98
C ASP A 228 6.72 -14.32 9.94
N LEU A 229 5.62 -13.59 9.81
CA LEU A 229 5.40 -12.63 8.72
C LEU A 229 5.40 -11.17 9.17
N LYS A 230 4.97 -10.86 10.40
CA LYS A 230 4.96 -9.51 10.99
C LYS A 230 4.82 -9.55 12.51
N SER A 231 5.60 -8.74 13.25
CA SER A 231 5.41 -8.47 14.69
C SER A 231 4.36 -7.38 14.92
N SER A 232 3.50 -7.55 15.93
CA SER A 232 2.48 -6.55 16.33
C SER A 232 2.95 -5.66 17.47
N THR A 233 2.75 -4.35 17.34
CA THR A 233 3.24 -3.34 18.30
C THR A 233 2.26 -2.19 18.57
N ASP A 234 1.10 -2.15 17.92
CA ASP A 234 0.20 -0.98 17.94
C ASP A 234 -0.28 -0.61 19.35
N ILE A 235 -0.68 -1.61 20.14
CA ILE A 235 -1.15 -1.40 21.51
C ILE A 235 0.00 -0.90 22.38
N GLN A 236 1.16 -1.57 22.31
CA GLN A 236 2.34 -1.26 23.12
C GLN A 236 2.89 0.13 22.84
N LYS A 237 2.88 0.54 21.56
CA LYS A 237 3.35 1.86 21.11
C LYS A 237 2.29 2.95 21.24
N GLY A 238 1.06 2.59 21.61
CA GLY A 238 -0.04 3.54 21.78
C GLY A 238 -0.46 4.18 20.46
N ARG A 239 -0.46 3.42 19.36
CA ARG A 239 -0.78 3.92 18.02
C ARG A 239 -2.24 4.31 17.89
N CYS A 240 -2.52 5.32 17.06
CA CYS A 240 -3.89 5.72 16.67
C CYS A 240 -4.48 4.72 15.65
N SER A 241 -4.71 3.48 16.09
CA SER A 241 -5.30 2.43 15.26
C SER A 241 -6.83 2.58 15.16
N TRP A 242 -7.42 1.98 14.13
CA TRP A 242 -8.88 1.92 13.97
C TRP A 242 -9.56 1.33 15.19
N LEU A 243 -8.97 0.28 15.78
CA LEU A 243 -9.47 -0.40 16.97
C LEU A 243 -9.47 0.53 18.18
N ALA A 244 -8.40 1.30 18.39
CA ALA A 244 -8.32 2.29 19.45
C ALA A 244 -9.37 3.38 19.31
N VAL A 245 -9.52 3.95 18.11
CA VAL A 245 -10.53 4.98 17.84
C VAL A 245 -11.93 4.43 18.08
N LYS A 246 -12.24 3.24 17.55
CA LYS A 246 -13.56 2.63 17.71
C LYS A 246 -13.87 2.26 19.16
N ALA A 247 -12.88 1.74 19.89
CA ALA A 247 -13.06 1.46 21.30
C ALA A 247 -13.37 2.74 22.07
N LEU A 248 -12.60 3.81 21.87
CA LEU A 248 -12.83 5.09 22.56
C LEU A 248 -14.18 5.73 22.24
N GLU A 249 -14.70 5.55 21.01
CA GLU A 249 -16.05 5.99 20.63
C GLU A 249 -17.18 5.21 21.36
N MET A 250 -16.90 3.98 21.79
CA MET A 250 -17.91 3.05 22.32
C MET A 250 -17.80 2.81 23.82
N CYS A 251 -16.64 3.06 24.42
CA CYS A 251 -16.37 2.79 25.83
C CYS A 251 -17.33 3.56 26.73
N ASN A 252 -17.84 2.88 27.75
CA ASN A 252 -18.38 3.55 28.93
C ASN A 252 -17.24 4.10 29.81
N ILE A 253 -17.58 4.82 30.89
CA ILE A 253 -16.60 5.48 31.77
C ILE A 253 -15.56 4.49 32.34
N GLU A 254 -15.99 3.29 32.72
CA GLU A 254 -15.09 2.30 33.32
C GLU A 254 -14.16 1.68 32.27
N GLN A 255 -14.72 1.32 31.10
CA GLN A 255 -13.95 0.85 29.96
C GLN A 255 -12.95 1.91 29.46
N GLN A 256 -13.31 3.19 29.53
CA GLN A 256 -12.43 4.29 29.16
C GLN A 256 -11.24 4.40 30.12
N ARG A 257 -11.44 4.15 31.43
CA ARG A 257 -10.32 4.07 32.40
C ARG A 257 -9.41 2.89 32.09
N ILE A 258 -9.97 1.70 31.85
CA ILE A 258 -9.20 0.51 31.46
C ILE A 258 -8.35 0.83 30.22
N PHE A 259 -8.94 1.48 29.22
CA PHE A 259 -8.21 1.90 28.03
C PHE A 259 -7.05 2.85 28.38
N GLN A 260 -7.32 3.92 29.11
CA GLN A 260 -6.33 4.96 29.43
C GLN A 260 -5.16 4.45 30.29
N GLU A 261 -5.42 3.52 31.21
CA GLU A 261 -4.41 2.96 32.11
C GLU A 261 -3.51 1.91 31.46
N ASN A 262 -3.95 1.28 30.36
CA ASN A 262 -3.28 0.11 29.79
C ASN A 262 -2.81 0.29 28.33
N TYR A 263 -3.44 1.17 27.54
CA TYR A 263 -3.04 1.41 26.15
C TYR A 263 -1.72 2.21 26.09
N GLY A 264 -0.82 1.85 25.16
CA GLY A 264 0.51 2.46 25.08
C GLY A 264 1.48 1.99 26.16
N ASN A 265 1.24 0.82 26.77
CA ASN A 265 2.15 0.16 27.70
C ASN A 265 2.66 -1.16 27.09
N CYS A 266 3.97 -1.41 27.18
CA CYS A 266 4.61 -2.63 26.70
C CYS A 266 4.42 -3.85 27.60
N ASP A 267 3.91 -3.68 28.83
CA ASP A 267 3.60 -4.79 29.74
C ASP A 267 2.53 -5.71 29.15
N GLU A 268 2.84 -7.02 29.07
CA GLU A 268 1.96 -8.01 28.44
C GLU A 268 0.56 -8.06 29.09
N SER A 269 0.48 -7.88 30.42
CA SER A 269 -0.81 -7.81 31.12
C SER A 269 -1.66 -6.59 30.75
N CYS A 270 -1.03 -5.46 30.41
CA CYS A 270 -1.73 -4.28 29.91
C CYS A 270 -2.24 -4.51 28.49
N VAL A 271 -1.43 -5.13 27.62
CA VAL A 271 -1.83 -5.51 26.27
C VAL A 271 -3.03 -6.45 26.29
N GLN A 272 -3.00 -7.48 27.14
CA GLN A 272 -4.10 -8.45 27.28
C GLN A 272 -5.41 -7.78 27.70
N LYS A 273 -5.38 -6.84 28.65
CA LYS A 273 -6.58 -6.07 29.06
C LYS A 273 -7.19 -5.26 27.91
N ILE A 274 -6.35 -4.68 27.05
CA ILE A 274 -6.84 -3.96 25.86
C ILE A 274 -7.45 -4.93 24.85
N GLN A 275 -6.82 -6.09 24.61
CA GLN A 275 -7.37 -7.12 23.72
C GLN A 275 -8.72 -7.66 24.24
N GLU A 276 -8.84 -7.90 25.54
CA GLU A 276 -10.10 -8.29 26.19
C GLU A 276 -11.18 -7.21 26.07
N LEU A 277 -10.79 -5.94 26.23
CA LEU A 277 -11.70 -4.81 26.02
C LEU A 277 -12.22 -4.77 24.57
N TYR A 278 -11.34 -4.92 23.58
CA TYR A 278 -11.72 -4.98 22.17
C TYR A 278 -12.66 -6.15 21.86
N ASN A 279 -12.41 -7.32 22.45
CA ASN A 279 -13.29 -8.49 22.33
C ASN A 279 -14.67 -8.23 22.97
N THR A 280 -14.70 -7.60 24.15
CA THR A 280 -15.94 -7.23 24.85
C THR A 280 -16.79 -6.25 24.04
N LEU A 281 -16.13 -5.31 23.36
CA LEU A 281 -16.77 -4.34 22.47
C LEU A 281 -17.15 -4.92 21.10
N GLN A 282 -16.82 -6.19 20.83
CA GLN A 282 -17.16 -6.88 19.59
C GLN A 282 -16.61 -6.17 18.34
N LEU A 283 -15.39 -5.62 18.43
CA LEU A 283 -14.81 -4.82 17.34
C LEU A 283 -14.58 -5.64 16.06
N GLN A 284 -14.37 -6.96 16.17
CA GLN A 284 -14.30 -7.84 15.00
C GLN A 284 -15.62 -7.82 14.21
N GLN A 285 -16.76 -7.92 14.87
CA GLN A 285 -18.07 -7.90 14.22
C GLN A 285 -18.33 -6.54 13.57
N ILE A 286 -17.91 -5.45 14.21
CA ILE A 286 -18.01 -4.10 13.65
C ILE A 286 -17.13 -3.94 12.40
N TYR A 287 -15.92 -4.52 12.43
CA TYR A 287 -15.04 -4.56 11.27
C TYR A 287 -15.72 -5.28 10.09
N GLU A 288 -16.37 -6.42 10.31
CA GLU A 288 -17.04 -7.17 9.24
C GLU A 288 -18.14 -6.33 8.55
N VAL A 289 -18.91 -5.57 9.34
CA VAL A 289 -19.94 -4.65 8.82
C VAL A 289 -19.29 -3.50 8.05
N GLU A 290 -18.23 -2.89 8.59
CA GLU A 290 -17.50 -1.81 7.92
C GLU A 290 -16.82 -2.27 6.63
N ARG A 291 -16.24 -3.48 6.62
CA ARG A 291 -15.64 -4.11 5.44
C ARG A 291 -16.68 -4.25 4.35
N GLN A 292 -17.84 -4.85 4.65
CA GLN A 292 -18.90 -5.05 3.68
C GLN A 292 -19.38 -3.70 3.10
N ARG A 293 -19.70 -2.74 3.99
CA ARG A 293 -20.18 -1.41 3.59
C ARG A 293 -19.19 -0.66 2.69
N ARG A 294 -17.90 -0.68 3.03
CA ARG A 294 -16.86 0.01 2.25
C ARG A 294 -16.59 -0.68 0.93
N HIS A 295 -16.57 -2.01 0.92
CA HIS A 295 -16.39 -2.79 -0.29
C HIS A 295 -17.55 -2.59 -1.28
N GLU A 296 -18.79 -2.63 -0.80
CA GLU A 296 -19.98 -2.35 -1.62
C GLU A 296 -19.96 -0.93 -2.19
N ASN A 297 -19.59 0.08 -1.38
CA ASN A 297 -19.44 1.45 -1.86
C ASN A 297 -18.35 1.60 -2.92
N PHE A 298 -17.22 0.91 -2.75
CA PHE A 298 -16.15 0.89 -3.74
C PHE A 298 -16.63 0.31 -5.07
N LEU A 299 -17.27 -0.87 -5.05
CA LEU A 299 -17.81 -1.50 -6.25
C LEU A 299 -18.91 -0.66 -6.92
N ARG A 300 -19.80 -0.06 -6.12
CA ARG A 300 -20.85 0.84 -6.60
C ARG A 300 -20.25 2.03 -7.35
N LYS A 301 -19.24 2.70 -6.78
CA LYS A 301 -18.54 3.82 -7.43
C LYS A 301 -17.92 3.43 -8.75
N ILE A 302 -17.35 2.22 -8.87
CA ILE A 302 -16.80 1.71 -10.13
C ILE A 302 -17.91 1.52 -11.17
N ASN A 303 -19.04 0.92 -10.77
CA ASN A 303 -20.16 0.61 -11.67
C ASN A 303 -20.92 1.86 -12.14
N GLU A 304 -20.89 2.95 -11.36
CA GLU A 304 -21.52 4.24 -11.69
C GLU A 304 -20.63 5.13 -12.59
N LEU A 305 -19.39 4.73 -12.88
CA LEU A 305 -18.51 5.51 -13.76
C LEU A 305 -19.08 5.61 -15.19
N PRO A 306 -18.98 6.79 -15.83
CA PRO A 306 -19.42 6.94 -17.21
C PRO A 306 -18.55 6.09 -18.17
N PRO A 307 -19.08 5.65 -19.33
CA PRO A 307 -18.33 4.80 -20.26
C PRO A 307 -17.02 5.40 -20.77
N ASN A 308 -16.90 6.73 -20.77
CA ASN A 308 -15.72 7.49 -21.18
C ASN A 308 -14.90 8.03 -19.98
N ALA A 309 -15.11 7.50 -18.78
CA ALA A 309 -14.34 7.86 -17.59
C ALA A 309 -12.83 7.66 -17.80
N ILE A 310 -12.03 8.54 -17.21
CA ILE A 310 -10.57 8.44 -17.18
C ILE A 310 -10.14 8.60 -15.73
N PRO A 311 -9.58 7.56 -15.07
CA PRO A 311 -9.42 6.18 -15.55
C PRO A 311 -10.74 5.47 -15.86
N SER A 312 -10.71 4.44 -16.72
CA SER A 312 -11.88 3.62 -17.01
C SER A 312 -12.22 2.67 -15.86
N ALA A 313 -13.46 2.18 -15.82
CA ALA A 313 -13.90 1.19 -14.83
C ALA A 313 -13.02 -0.08 -14.80
N ASP A 314 -12.45 -0.48 -15.94
CA ASP A 314 -11.66 -1.71 -16.06
C ASP A 314 -10.32 -1.64 -15.31
N ILE A 315 -9.74 -0.44 -15.18
CA ILE A 315 -8.54 -0.22 -14.35
C ILE A 315 -8.86 -0.49 -12.87
N TYR A 316 -10.02 -0.04 -12.39
CA TYR A 316 -10.44 -0.31 -11.01
C TYR A 316 -10.88 -1.77 -10.80
N LYS A 317 -11.48 -2.43 -11.80
CA LYS A 317 -11.77 -3.88 -11.73
C LYS A 317 -10.49 -4.71 -11.63
N LYS A 318 -9.40 -4.29 -12.29
CA LYS A 318 -8.09 -4.92 -12.11
C LYS A 318 -7.60 -4.76 -10.67
N LEU A 319 -7.75 -3.58 -10.08
CA LEU A 319 -7.45 -3.34 -8.66
C LEU A 319 -8.26 -4.29 -7.75
N VAL A 320 -9.57 -4.43 -7.95
CA VAL A 320 -10.42 -5.40 -7.23
C VAL A 320 -9.84 -6.80 -7.32
N SER A 321 -9.54 -7.27 -8.54
CA SER A 321 -8.98 -8.61 -8.76
C SER A 321 -7.65 -8.84 -8.03
N LEU A 322 -6.78 -7.83 -7.98
CA LEU A 322 -5.52 -7.91 -7.24
C LEU A 322 -5.76 -7.97 -5.73
N ILE A 323 -6.66 -7.14 -5.22
CA ILE A 323 -7.01 -7.12 -3.79
C ILE A 323 -7.57 -8.47 -3.34
N GLU A 324 -8.49 -9.06 -4.10
CA GLU A 324 -9.08 -10.36 -3.80
C GLU A 324 -8.03 -11.48 -3.87
N LYS A 325 -7.23 -11.51 -4.95
CA LYS A 325 -6.20 -12.53 -5.17
C LYS A 325 -5.16 -12.55 -4.06
N PHE A 326 -4.80 -11.39 -3.53
CA PHE A 326 -3.78 -11.24 -2.49
C PHE A 326 -4.36 -11.04 -1.08
N LYS A 327 -5.68 -11.13 -0.93
CA LYS A 327 -6.40 -10.95 0.34
C LYS A 327 -5.98 -9.66 1.04
N LEU A 328 -5.93 -8.54 0.32
CA LEU A 328 -5.46 -7.25 0.85
C LEU A 328 -6.54 -6.47 1.61
N ALA A 329 -7.81 -6.72 1.33
CA ALA A 329 -8.95 -6.06 1.98
C ALA A 329 -9.93 -7.08 2.59
#